data_AF-A0A368FDV3-F1
#
_entry.id   AF-A0A368FDV3-F1
#
_cell.length_a   1.000
_cell.length_b   1.000
_cell.length_c   1.000
_cell.angle_alpha   90.00
_cell.angle_beta   90.00
_cell.angle_gamma   90.00
#
_symmetry.space_group_name_H-M   'P 1'
#
loop_
_entity.id
_entity.type
_entity.pdbx_description
1 polymer ?
#
loop_
_entity_poly.entity_id
_entity_poly.type
_entity_poly.pdbx_seq_one_letter_code
_entity_poly.pdbx_strand_id
1 'polypeptide(L)'
;MIFKVCEHICNCFGTASSFEACRQRIAEMPTLFGNICRLLQFPSLPRLSSAAAQCICSMAVDTLLQTQLFQSGVLWQLVPHLFHYDYTLDEGGVSHSEESNKQAMANRLARMSCEALACLAGFREGTPDNDGVQNSLRALLTPYVCRCMRTESNDAVLKTLNSNTENPYLIWDNGTRAEVLEFVERHRTSREQTSELFGAEFQLSIHAKELIVGDIFVRIYNEQPTFALLEPKKVAMDLLDFMGRYAAELTGQLKKPANGDLIDIDWSSSNANKMSTDEKVTMCAEALANLVSANPGGRLLSL
;
A
#
# COMPACT_ATOMS: atom_id res chain seq x y z
N MET A 1 3.96 -35.60 -1.20
CA MET A 1 5.28 -35.74 -0.54
C MET A 1 6.12 -34.49 -0.74
N ILE A 2 6.37 -34.04 -1.98
CA ILE A 2 7.21 -32.87 -2.29
C ILE A 2 6.71 -31.55 -1.63
N PHE A 3 5.41 -31.25 -1.67
CA PHE A 3 4.89 -30.00 -1.09
C PHE A 3 5.08 -29.89 0.43
N LYS A 4 4.97 -31.01 1.16
CA LYS A 4 5.26 -31.05 2.61
C LYS A 4 6.74 -30.76 2.88
N VAL A 5 7.64 -31.23 2.02
CA VAL A 5 9.07 -30.92 2.13
C VAL A 5 9.31 -29.43 1.92
N CYS A 6 8.70 -28.80 0.91
CA CYS A 6 8.82 -27.36 0.69
C CYS A 6 8.25 -26.54 1.86
N GLU A 7 7.14 -26.97 2.46
CA GLU A 7 6.57 -26.36 3.67
C GLU A 7 7.54 -26.44 4.86
N HIS A 8 8.13 -27.61 5.13
CA HIS A 8 9.14 -27.76 6.17
C HIS A 8 10.39 -26.91 5.90
N ILE A 9 10.84 -26.82 4.65
CA ILE A 9 11.96 -25.95 4.26
C ILE A 9 11.66 -24.48 4.56
N CYS A 10 10.45 -24.00 4.22
CA CYS A 10 10.02 -22.64 4.56
C CYS A 10 10.04 -22.40 6.07
N ASN A 11 9.51 -23.33 6.86
CA ASN A 11 9.49 -23.22 8.32
C ASN A 11 10.91 -23.23 8.92
N CYS A 12 11.83 -24.05 8.37
CA CYS A 12 13.22 -24.07 8.78
C CYS A 12 13.91 -22.73 8.51
N PHE A 13 13.75 -22.16 7.31
CA PHE A 13 14.32 -20.86 6.98
C PHE A 13 13.70 -19.73 7.82
N GLY A 14 12.38 -19.74 8.05
CA GLY A 14 11.73 -18.77 8.92
C GLY A 14 12.18 -18.86 10.38
N THR A 15 12.45 -20.07 10.87
CA THR A 15 13.05 -20.23 12.21
C THR A 15 14.50 -19.75 12.22
N ALA A 16 15.27 -20.11 11.19
CA ALA A 16 16.67 -19.71 11.07
C ALA A 16 16.84 -18.18 10.99
N SER A 17 15.92 -17.46 10.34
CA SER A 17 16.02 -15.99 10.22
C SER A 17 15.92 -15.25 11.56
N SER A 18 15.43 -15.90 12.62
CA SER A 18 15.48 -15.33 13.98
C SER A 18 16.91 -15.17 14.52
N PHE A 19 17.89 -15.90 13.97
CA PHE A 19 19.30 -15.83 14.39
C PHE A 19 20.13 -15.01 13.40
N GLU A 20 20.84 -13.99 13.88
CA GLU A 20 21.63 -13.08 13.04
C GLU A 20 22.67 -13.80 12.18
N ALA A 21 23.42 -14.74 12.75
CA ALA A 21 24.41 -15.52 12.00
C ALA A 21 23.79 -16.33 10.86
N CYS A 22 22.55 -16.81 11.04
CA CYS A 22 21.82 -17.52 9.99
C CYS A 22 21.35 -16.57 8.89
N ARG A 23 20.93 -15.34 9.23
CA ARG A 23 20.52 -14.35 8.23
C ARG A 23 21.64 -13.99 7.26
N GLN A 24 22.87 -13.83 7.77
CA GLN A 24 24.05 -13.60 6.94
C GLN A 24 24.25 -14.74 5.93
N ARG A 25 24.10 -16.00 6.36
CA ARG A 25 24.20 -17.16 5.46
C ARG A 25 23.05 -17.26 4.47
N ILE A 26 21.84 -16.91 4.88
CA ILE A 26 20.65 -16.87 3.99
C ILE A 26 20.86 -15.82 2.90
N ALA A 27 21.42 -14.65 3.23
CA ALA A 27 21.71 -13.59 2.27
C ALA A 27 22.71 -14.02 1.18
N GLU A 28 23.61 -14.95 1.47
CA GLU A 28 24.56 -15.53 0.52
C GLU A 28 23.91 -16.56 -0.44
N MET A 29 22.61 -16.83 -0.32
CA MET A 29 21.87 -17.81 -1.14
C MET A 29 20.90 -17.11 -2.12
N PRO A 30 21.36 -16.44 -3.19
CA PRO A 30 20.50 -15.59 -4.04
C PRO A 30 19.36 -16.36 -4.72
N THR A 31 19.55 -17.65 -5.03
CA THR A 31 18.49 -18.47 -5.65
C THR A 31 17.32 -18.76 -4.70
N LEU A 32 17.53 -18.65 -3.39
CA LEU A 32 16.52 -18.93 -2.36
C LEU A 32 15.33 -17.98 -2.47
N PHE A 33 15.58 -16.68 -2.62
CA PHE A 33 14.54 -15.65 -2.64
C PHE A 33 13.61 -15.84 -3.84
N GLY A 34 14.17 -16.03 -5.03
CA GLY A 34 13.39 -16.37 -6.23
C GLY A 34 12.65 -17.71 -6.12
N ASN A 35 13.20 -18.70 -5.40
CA ASN A 35 12.49 -19.95 -5.12
C ASN A 35 11.29 -19.71 -4.18
N ILE A 36 11.45 -18.92 -3.11
CA ILE A 36 10.38 -18.58 -2.17
C ILE A 36 9.25 -17.83 -2.90
N CYS A 37 9.58 -16.83 -3.74
CA CYS A 37 8.59 -16.13 -4.57
C CYS A 37 7.80 -17.10 -5.47
N ARG A 38 8.46 -18.10 -6.06
CA ARG A 38 7.79 -19.12 -6.90
C ARG A 38 6.83 -20.01 -6.11
N LEU A 39 7.06 -20.24 -4.82
CA LEU A 39 6.12 -21.03 -4.00
C LEU A 39 4.76 -20.33 -3.82
N LEU A 40 4.70 -19.01 -3.94
CA LEU A 40 3.46 -18.23 -3.88
C LEU A 40 2.61 -18.33 -5.17
N GLN A 41 3.17 -18.85 -6.26
CA GLN A 41 2.52 -18.91 -7.58
C GLN A 41 1.56 -20.10 -7.75
N PHE A 42 1.43 -20.98 -6.76
CA PHE A 42 0.64 -22.20 -6.88
C PHE A 42 -0.74 -22.03 -6.21
N PRO A 43 -1.78 -21.53 -6.92
CA PRO A 43 -3.11 -21.29 -6.33
C PRO A 43 -3.80 -22.57 -5.86
N SER A 44 -3.41 -23.73 -6.41
CA SER A 44 -3.91 -25.05 -5.99
C SER A 44 -3.30 -25.54 -4.67
N LEU A 45 -2.30 -24.85 -4.12
CA LEU A 45 -1.55 -25.25 -2.93
C LEU A 45 -1.47 -24.13 -1.88
N PRO A 46 -2.61 -23.60 -1.41
CA PRO A 46 -2.63 -22.43 -0.52
C PRO A 46 -1.91 -22.64 0.82
N ARG A 47 -1.75 -23.88 1.30
CA ARG A 47 -0.91 -24.17 2.49
C ARG A 47 0.56 -23.89 2.25
N LEU A 48 1.07 -24.30 1.09
CA LEU A 48 2.46 -24.05 0.72
C LEU A 48 2.70 -22.56 0.52
N SER A 49 1.78 -21.87 -0.17
CA SER A 49 1.85 -20.41 -0.32
C SER A 49 1.79 -19.70 1.03
N SER A 50 0.96 -20.18 1.97
CA SER A 50 0.87 -19.61 3.33
C SER A 50 2.18 -19.81 4.11
N ALA A 51 2.81 -20.97 4.00
CA ALA A 51 4.12 -21.23 4.61
C ALA A 51 5.22 -20.34 4.00
N ALA A 52 5.18 -20.12 2.68
CA ALA A 52 6.10 -19.20 2.01
C ALA A 52 5.89 -17.74 2.48
N ALA A 53 4.64 -17.28 2.60
CA ALA A 53 4.31 -15.97 3.13
C ALA A 53 4.78 -15.81 4.60
N GLN A 54 4.58 -16.82 5.46
CA GLN A 54 5.09 -16.81 6.83
C GLN A 54 6.63 -16.75 6.88
N CYS A 55 7.30 -17.48 5.99
CA CYS A 55 8.76 -17.43 5.86
C CYS A 55 9.23 -16.03 5.48
N ILE A 56 8.54 -15.37 4.54
CA ILE A 56 8.79 -13.97 4.16
C ILE A 56 8.64 -13.02 5.37
N CYS A 57 7.56 -13.14 6.16
CA CYS A 57 7.41 -12.35 7.40
C CYS A 57 8.62 -12.52 8.32
N SER A 58 9.08 -13.76 8.48
CA SER A 58 10.18 -14.10 9.39
C SER A 58 11.53 -13.59 8.88
N MET A 59 11.72 -13.52 7.56
CA MET A 59 12.92 -12.95 6.93
C MET A 59 12.92 -11.43 6.95
N ALA A 60 11.74 -10.80 7.00
CA ALA A 60 11.58 -9.35 6.92
C ALA A 60 12.11 -8.59 8.16
N VAL A 61 12.63 -9.26 9.17
CA VAL A 61 13.30 -8.64 10.34
C VAL A 61 14.69 -8.08 10.01
N ASP A 62 15.17 -8.27 8.78
CA ASP A 62 16.51 -7.90 8.35
C ASP A 62 16.48 -7.19 7.00
N THR A 63 17.12 -6.02 6.95
CA THR A 63 17.10 -5.13 5.78
C THR A 63 17.62 -5.83 4.53
N LEU A 64 18.70 -6.61 4.63
CA LEU A 64 19.30 -7.26 3.47
C LEU A 64 18.36 -8.34 2.91
N LEU A 65 17.76 -9.14 3.79
CA LEU A 65 16.79 -10.16 3.39
C LEU A 65 15.52 -9.53 2.79
N GLN A 66 15.01 -8.44 3.38
CA GLN A 66 13.89 -7.67 2.82
C GLN A 66 14.23 -7.18 1.40
N THR A 67 15.40 -6.57 1.20
CA THR A 67 15.83 -6.06 -0.11
C THR A 67 15.96 -7.17 -1.14
N GLN A 68 16.52 -8.33 -0.77
CA GLN A 68 16.63 -9.48 -1.68
C GLN A 68 15.26 -10.05 -2.08
N LEU A 69 14.31 -10.12 -1.14
CA LEU A 69 12.93 -10.53 -1.41
C LEU A 69 12.21 -9.53 -2.33
N PHE A 70 12.37 -8.23 -2.05
CA PHE A 70 11.81 -7.16 -2.86
C PHE A 70 12.35 -7.20 -4.30
N GLN A 71 13.67 -7.30 -4.46
CA GLN A 71 14.33 -7.41 -5.76
C GLN A 71 14.00 -8.73 -6.50
N SER A 72 13.59 -9.76 -5.77
CA SER A 72 13.07 -11.02 -6.35
C SER A 72 11.61 -10.92 -6.80
N GLY A 73 10.99 -9.73 -6.75
CA GLY A 73 9.63 -9.49 -7.23
C GLY A 73 8.55 -10.08 -6.31
N VAL A 74 8.80 -10.17 -5.00
CA VAL A 74 7.85 -10.79 -4.04
C VAL A 74 6.49 -10.08 -4.01
N LEU A 75 6.46 -8.76 -4.24
CA LEU A 75 5.21 -7.98 -4.26
C LEU A 75 4.26 -8.46 -5.36
N TRP A 76 4.82 -8.82 -6.52
CA TRP A 76 4.04 -9.35 -7.65
C TRP A 76 3.31 -10.65 -7.32
N GLN A 77 3.79 -11.37 -6.32
CA GLN A 77 3.21 -12.64 -5.89
C GLN A 77 2.24 -12.47 -4.73
N LEU A 78 2.49 -11.54 -3.81
CA LEU A 78 1.68 -11.34 -2.60
C LEU A 78 0.43 -10.47 -2.86
N VAL A 79 0.55 -9.41 -3.66
CA VAL A 79 -0.55 -8.45 -3.90
C VAL A 79 -1.81 -9.12 -4.47
N PRO A 80 -1.74 -10.03 -5.46
CA PRO A 80 -2.94 -10.66 -6.00
C PRO A 80 -3.75 -11.43 -4.95
N HIS A 81 -3.08 -12.04 -3.97
CA HIS A 81 -3.77 -12.82 -2.93
C HIS A 81 -4.65 -11.98 -2.01
N LEU A 82 -4.40 -10.66 -1.89
CA LEU A 82 -5.24 -9.75 -1.10
C LEU A 82 -6.68 -9.68 -1.63
N PHE A 83 -6.85 -9.86 -2.94
CA PHE A 83 -8.13 -9.74 -3.65
C PHE A 83 -8.92 -11.06 -3.72
N HIS A 84 -8.43 -12.11 -3.07
CA HIS A 84 -9.14 -13.38 -2.90
C HIS A 84 -9.79 -13.52 -1.53
N TYR A 85 -9.76 -12.46 -0.71
CA TYR A 85 -10.40 -12.44 0.59
C TYR A 85 -11.91 -12.21 0.47
N ASP A 86 -12.70 -13.10 1.05
CA ASP A 86 -14.15 -12.99 1.16
C ASP A 86 -14.54 -12.83 2.64
N TYR A 87 -14.83 -11.59 3.04
CA TYR A 87 -15.21 -11.29 4.42
C TYR A 87 -16.58 -11.85 4.81
N THR A 88 -17.45 -12.16 3.84
CA THR A 88 -18.81 -12.65 4.14
C THR A 88 -18.79 -14.08 4.68
N LEU A 89 -17.76 -14.86 4.31
CA LEU A 89 -17.54 -16.19 4.85
C LEU A 89 -17.22 -16.15 6.36
N ASP A 90 -16.38 -15.21 6.78
CA ASP A 90 -15.95 -15.09 8.17
C ASP A 90 -17.04 -14.45 9.05
N GLU A 91 -17.84 -13.54 8.48
CA GLU A 91 -19.00 -12.93 9.16
C GLU A 91 -20.25 -13.84 9.19
N GLY A 92 -20.27 -14.90 8.38
CA GLY A 92 -21.40 -15.83 8.25
C GLY A 92 -21.65 -16.73 9.47
N GLY A 93 -20.78 -16.71 10.48
CA GLY A 93 -21.00 -17.40 11.77
C GLY A 93 -20.95 -18.94 11.71
N VAL A 94 -20.59 -19.53 10.56
CA VAL A 94 -20.44 -20.97 10.39
C VAL A 94 -18.98 -21.34 10.57
N SER A 95 -18.68 -22.36 11.39
CA SER A 95 -17.31 -22.86 11.55
C SER A 95 -16.83 -23.49 10.24
N HIS A 96 -15.83 -22.87 9.60
CA HIS A 96 -15.20 -23.41 8.40
C HIS A 96 -13.88 -24.08 8.76
N SER A 97 -13.64 -25.29 8.25
CA SER A 97 -12.33 -25.95 8.37
C SER A 97 -11.46 -25.64 7.16
N GLU A 98 -10.18 -25.31 7.40
CA GLU A 98 -9.18 -25.09 6.35
C GLU A 98 -8.78 -26.39 5.60
N GLU A 99 -9.37 -27.52 5.97
CA GLU A 99 -9.18 -28.82 5.32
C GLU A 99 -10.18 -29.06 4.19
N SER A 100 -11.38 -28.48 4.28
CA SER A 100 -12.48 -28.75 3.35
C SER A 100 -12.96 -27.53 2.56
N ASN A 101 -12.65 -26.30 3.01
CA ASN A 101 -13.15 -25.07 2.40
C ASN A 101 -12.03 -24.31 1.67
N LYS A 102 -12.09 -24.30 0.33
CA LYS A 102 -11.14 -23.57 -0.53
C LYS A 102 -11.10 -22.07 -0.25
N GLN A 103 -12.25 -21.46 0.04
CA GLN A 103 -12.33 -20.03 0.35
C GLN A 103 -11.72 -19.71 1.72
N ALA A 104 -11.90 -20.57 2.72
CA ALA A 104 -11.22 -20.41 4.01
C ALA A 104 -9.69 -20.45 3.86
N MET A 105 -9.17 -21.32 2.97
CA MET A 105 -7.75 -21.34 2.64
C MET A 105 -7.29 -20.08 1.89
N ALA A 106 -8.11 -19.54 0.99
CA ALA A 106 -7.85 -18.29 0.30
C ALA A 106 -7.81 -17.11 1.28
N ASN A 107 -8.76 -17.03 2.22
CA ASN A 107 -8.77 -16.01 3.28
C ASN A 107 -7.53 -16.10 4.17
N ARG A 108 -7.11 -17.31 4.57
CA ARG A 108 -5.85 -17.52 5.30
C ARG A 108 -4.66 -17.00 4.51
N LEU A 109 -4.55 -17.35 3.22
CA LEU A 109 -3.45 -16.89 2.37
C LEU A 109 -3.47 -15.37 2.20
N ALA A 110 -4.64 -14.76 2.05
CA ALA A 110 -4.79 -13.31 1.95
C ALA A 110 -4.29 -12.61 3.23
N ARG A 111 -4.67 -13.11 4.42
CA ARG A 111 -4.17 -12.62 5.72
C ARG A 111 -2.65 -12.72 5.81
N MET A 112 -2.12 -13.90 5.49
CA MET A 112 -0.67 -14.13 5.50
C MET A 112 0.07 -13.23 4.51
N SER A 113 -0.53 -12.96 3.35
CA SER A 113 0.06 -12.07 2.34
C SER A 113 0.02 -10.61 2.77
N CYS A 114 -1.09 -10.17 3.38
CA CYS A 114 -1.19 -8.85 3.98
C CYS A 114 -0.14 -8.65 5.07
N GLU A 115 0.02 -9.64 5.95
CA GLU A 115 1.05 -9.61 7.01
C GLU A 115 2.47 -9.58 6.43
N ALA A 116 2.76 -10.40 5.42
CA ALA A 116 4.07 -10.43 4.77
C ALA A 116 4.43 -9.08 4.13
N LEU A 117 3.47 -8.44 3.46
CA LEU A 117 3.64 -7.11 2.88
C LEU A 117 3.88 -6.05 3.97
N ALA A 118 3.12 -6.11 5.08
CA ALA A 118 3.31 -5.20 6.21
C ALA A 118 4.68 -5.37 6.88
N CYS A 119 5.13 -6.61 7.10
CA CYS A 119 6.46 -6.90 7.62
C CYS A 119 7.55 -6.36 6.68
N LEU A 120 7.46 -6.64 5.38
CA LEU A 120 8.42 -6.17 4.36
C LEU A 120 8.49 -4.64 4.28
N ALA A 121 7.40 -3.95 4.55
CA ALA A 121 7.32 -2.50 4.53
C ALA A 121 7.86 -1.84 5.82
N GLY A 122 8.18 -2.61 6.87
CA GLY A 122 8.54 -2.05 8.18
C GLY A 122 7.35 -1.63 9.04
N PHE A 123 6.14 -2.15 8.77
CA PHE A 123 4.92 -1.78 9.48
C PHE A 123 4.64 -2.65 10.72
N ARG A 124 5.59 -3.51 11.10
CA ARG A 124 5.51 -4.39 12.26
C ARG A 124 6.69 -4.17 13.18
N GLU A 125 6.50 -4.46 14.46
CA GLU A 125 7.58 -4.37 15.42
C GLU A 125 8.72 -5.33 15.04
N GLY A 126 9.96 -4.84 15.13
CA GLY A 126 11.14 -5.62 14.80
C GLY A 126 11.42 -5.79 13.30
N THR A 127 10.64 -5.18 12.41
CA THR A 127 10.98 -5.09 10.98
C THR A 127 11.46 -3.68 10.63
N PRO A 128 12.63 -3.53 9.95
CA PRO A 128 13.12 -2.22 9.54
C PRO A 128 12.25 -1.61 8.44
N ASP A 129 12.20 -0.28 8.38
CA ASP A 129 11.57 0.45 7.28
C ASP A 129 12.25 0.12 5.94
N ASN A 130 11.44 0.01 4.89
CA ASN A 130 11.89 -0.27 3.53
C ASN A 130 11.18 0.64 2.54
N ASP A 131 11.84 1.75 2.19
CA ASP A 131 11.24 2.79 1.33
C ASP A 131 10.82 2.24 -0.03
N GLY A 132 11.57 1.31 -0.61
CA GLY A 132 11.23 0.66 -1.88
C GLY A 132 9.89 -0.06 -1.79
N VAL A 133 9.72 -0.93 -0.78
CA VAL A 133 8.46 -1.64 -0.54
C VAL A 133 7.34 -0.66 -0.23
N GLN A 134 7.57 0.33 0.64
CA GLN A 134 6.55 1.31 1.00
C GLN A 134 6.09 2.13 -0.21
N ASN A 135 7.00 2.54 -1.09
CA ASN A 135 6.66 3.32 -2.29
C ASN A 135 5.87 2.47 -3.30
N SER A 136 6.26 1.21 -3.53
CA SER A 136 5.49 0.29 -4.36
C SER A 136 4.09 0.04 -3.79
N LEU A 137 3.96 -0.15 -2.46
CA LEU A 137 2.66 -0.35 -1.83
C LEU A 137 1.79 0.91 -1.87
N ARG A 138 2.37 2.10 -1.67
CA ARG A 138 1.63 3.37 -1.80
C ARG A 138 1.11 3.57 -3.22
N ALA A 139 1.89 3.21 -4.23
CA ALA A 139 1.47 3.28 -5.63
C ALA A 139 0.36 2.26 -5.95
N LEU A 140 0.55 0.99 -5.56
CA LEU A 140 -0.37 -0.11 -5.90
C LEU A 140 -1.66 -0.11 -5.07
N LEU A 141 -1.57 0.19 -3.77
CA LEU A 141 -2.66 0.04 -2.81
C LEU A 141 -3.14 1.37 -2.22
N THR A 142 -2.51 2.50 -2.56
CA THR A 142 -2.74 3.85 -1.99
C THR A 142 -2.06 4.12 -0.63
N PRO A 143 -1.73 5.40 -0.33
CA PRO A 143 -1.23 5.79 0.99
C PRO A 143 -2.19 5.46 2.14
N TYR A 144 -3.50 5.59 1.93
CA TYR A 144 -4.52 5.27 2.92
C TYR A 144 -4.45 3.82 3.37
N VAL A 145 -4.39 2.88 2.41
CA VAL A 145 -4.31 1.45 2.73
C VAL A 145 -2.99 1.12 3.42
N CYS A 146 -1.87 1.73 3.03
CA CYS A 146 -0.59 1.55 3.72
C CYS A 146 -0.66 1.98 5.19
N ARG A 147 -1.37 3.09 5.48
CA ARG A 147 -1.64 3.50 6.85
C ARG A 147 -2.49 2.47 7.59
N CYS A 148 -3.59 2.00 7.00
CA CYS A 148 -4.40 0.93 7.59
C CYS A 148 -3.59 -0.35 7.82
N MET A 149 -2.70 -0.74 6.91
CA MET A 149 -1.78 -1.87 7.11
C MET A 149 -0.87 -1.70 8.32
N ARG A 150 -0.53 -0.46 8.70
CA ARG A 150 0.28 -0.15 9.89
C ARG A 150 -0.53 -0.11 11.18
N THR A 151 -1.78 0.33 11.14
CA THR A 151 -2.57 0.66 12.35
C THR A 151 -3.75 -0.26 12.63
N GLU A 152 -4.25 -0.98 11.64
CA GLU A 152 -5.44 -1.83 11.74
C GLU A 152 -5.09 -3.32 11.63
N SER A 153 -6.08 -4.19 11.85
CA SER A 153 -5.93 -5.62 11.63
C SER A 153 -5.89 -5.96 10.14
N ASN A 154 -5.24 -7.08 9.78
CA ASN A 154 -5.23 -7.55 8.40
C ASN A 154 -6.64 -7.79 7.85
N ASP A 155 -7.59 -8.23 8.68
CA ASP A 155 -8.99 -8.43 8.27
C ASP A 155 -9.67 -7.12 7.88
N ALA A 156 -9.43 -6.03 8.62
CA ALA A 156 -9.97 -4.71 8.30
C ALA A 156 -9.41 -4.18 6.99
N VAL A 157 -8.08 -4.29 6.80
CA VAL A 157 -7.41 -3.92 5.55
C VAL A 157 -7.96 -4.71 4.36
N LEU A 158 -8.05 -6.03 4.50
CA LEU A 158 -8.54 -6.91 3.44
C LEU A 158 -10.02 -6.64 3.14
N LYS A 159 -10.85 -6.36 4.15
CA LYS A 159 -12.24 -5.95 3.95
C LYS A 159 -12.33 -4.64 3.17
N THR A 160 -11.53 -3.63 3.51
CA THR A 160 -11.45 -2.37 2.75
C THR A 160 -11.03 -2.63 1.30
N LEU A 161 -9.98 -3.44 1.09
CA LEU A 161 -9.51 -3.78 -0.26
C LEU A 161 -10.53 -4.53 -1.10
N ASN A 162 -11.43 -5.30 -0.48
CA ASN A 162 -12.49 -6.08 -1.16
C ASN A 162 -13.89 -5.43 -1.07
N SER A 163 -13.98 -4.17 -0.63
CA SER A 163 -15.23 -3.39 -0.56
C SER A 163 -15.13 -2.11 -1.36
N ASN A 164 -16.22 -1.71 -2.04
CA ASN A 164 -16.24 -0.44 -2.77
C ASN A 164 -16.30 0.72 -1.77
N THR A 165 -15.35 1.64 -1.89
CA THR A 165 -15.21 2.79 -0.99
C THR A 165 -14.98 4.04 -1.81
N GLU A 166 -15.73 5.08 -1.51
CA GLU A 166 -15.49 6.43 -2.03
C GLU A 166 -15.63 7.42 -0.87
N ASN A 167 -14.49 7.85 -0.35
CA ASN A 167 -14.40 8.81 0.74
C ASN A 167 -13.16 9.71 0.55
N PRO A 168 -12.98 10.75 1.38
CA PRO A 168 -11.88 11.70 1.21
C PRO A 168 -10.48 11.09 1.16
N TYR A 169 -10.25 9.88 1.69
CA TYR A 169 -8.95 9.22 1.66
C TYR A 169 -8.81 8.10 0.61
N LEU A 170 -9.92 7.60 0.05
CA LEU A 170 -9.90 6.41 -0.78
C LEU A 170 -10.99 6.44 -1.85
N ILE A 171 -10.58 6.35 -3.11
CA ILE A 171 -11.42 5.99 -4.25
C ILE A 171 -11.01 4.57 -4.65
N TRP A 172 -11.84 3.59 -4.32
CA TRP A 172 -11.52 2.18 -4.50
C TRP A 172 -12.73 1.37 -4.89
N ASP A 173 -12.72 0.86 -6.11
CA ASP A 173 -13.82 0.10 -6.69
C ASP A 173 -13.31 -1.09 -7.52
N ASN A 174 -14.21 -1.79 -8.19
CA ASN A 174 -13.84 -2.93 -9.03
C ASN A 174 -12.91 -2.52 -10.18
N GLY A 175 -13.07 -1.32 -10.75
CA GLY A 175 -12.20 -0.81 -11.82
C GLY A 175 -10.78 -0.59 -11.33
N THR A 176 -10.63 0.07 -10.18
CA THR A 176 -9.35 0.35 -9.53
C THR A 176 -8.61 -0.95 -9.16
N ARG A 177 -9.33 -1.94 -8.59
CA ARG A 177 -8.77 -3.28 -8.32
C ARG A 177 -8.29 -3.97 -9.59
N ALA A 178 -9.08 -3.91 -10.66
CA ALA A 178 -8.75 -4.55 -11.92
C ALA A 178 -7.48 -3.94 -12.55
N GLU A 179 -7.32 -2.61 -12.47
CA GLU A 179 -6.13 -1.91 -12.95
C GLU A 179 -4.85 -2.36 -12.22
N VAL A 180 -4.91 -2.45 -10.89
CA VAL A 180 -3.80 -2.94 -10.06
C VAL A 180 -3.47 -4.40 -10.39
N LEU A 181 -4.49 -5.26 -10.46
CA LEU A 181 -4.31 -6.67 -10.79
C LEU A 181 -3.72 -6.88 -12.19
N GLU A 182 -4.18 -6.12 -13.19
CA GLU A 182 -3.63 -6.19 -14.54
C GLU A 182 -2.16 -5.77 -14.56
N PHE A 183 -1.83 -4.69 -13.86
CA PHE A 183 -0.46 -4.22 -13.74
C PHE A 183 0.44 -5.28 -13.09
N VAL A 184 0.04 -5.78 -11.92
CA VAL A 184 0.80 -6.80 -11.19
C VAL A 184 0.94 -8.08 -12.00
N GLU A 185 -0.13 -8.56 -12.66
CA GLU A 185 -0.12 -9.81 -13.42
C GLU A 185 0.84 -9.75 -14.62
N ARG A 186 0.94 -8.58 -15.26
CA ARG A 186 1.89 -8.34 -16.36
C ARG A 186 3.33 -8.53 -15.90
N HIS A 187 3.69 -8.04 -14.72
CA HIS A 187 5.03 -8.24 -14.14
C HIS A 187 5.21 -9.66 -13.58
N ARG A 188 4.16 -10.25 -13.00
CA ARG A 188 4.17 -11.59 -12.42
C ARG A 188 4.47 -12.69 -13.45
N THR A 189 4.00 -12.51 -14.68
CA THR A 189 4.14 -13.49 -15.78
C THR A 189 5.28 -13.18 -16.74
N SER A 190 5.90 -12.00 -16.61
CA SER A 190 7.07 -11.61 -17.40
C SER A 190 8.27 -12.51 -17.11
N ARG A 191 9.03 -12.83 -18.17
CA ARG A 191 10.31 -13.54 -18.05
C ARG A 191 11.49 -12.61 -17.76
N GLU A 192 11.30 -11.31 -17.92
CA GLU A 192 12.28 -10.27 -17.69
C GLU A 192 11.78 -9.29 -16.61
N GLN A 193 12.71 -8.68 -15.88
CA GLN A 193 12.35 -7.60 -14.96
C GLN A 193 11.93 -6.39 -15.77
N THR A 194 10.62 -6.16 -15.84
CA THR A 194 10.02 -5.09 -16.67
C THR A 194 9.73 -3.82 -15.88
N SER A 195 10.00 -3.80 -14.58
CA SER A 195 9.79 -2.65 -13.68
C SER A 195 11.10 -2.28 -12.99
N GLU A 196 11.61 -1.09 -13.25
CA GLU A 196 12.84 -0.60 -12.60
C GLU A 196 12.59 -0.19 -11.14
N LEU A 197 11.37 0.29 -10.84
CA LEU A 197 10.98 0.77 -9.52
C LEU A 197 10.09 -0.21 -8.74
N PHE A 198 10.00 -1.46 -9.22
CA PHE A 198 9.24 -2.54 -8.60
C PHE A 198 7.79 -2.15 -8.25
N GLY A 199 7.15 -1.35 -9.11
CA GLY A 199 5.76 -0.93 -9.00
C GLY A 199 5.56 0.48 -8.45
N ALA A 200 6.59 1.15 -7.95
CA ALA A 200 6.46 2.53 -7.50
C ALA A 200 6.18 3.53 -8.65
N GLU A 201 6.42 3.13 -9.90
CA GLU A 201 6.04 3.88 -11.10
C GLU A 201 4.54 3.79 -11.44
N PHE A 202 3.81 2.88 -10.81
CA PHE A 202 2.40 2.67 -11.11
C PHE A 202 1.56 3.89 -10.71
N GLN A 203 0.64 4.28 -11.59
CA GLN A 203 -0.27 5.40 -11.34
C GLN A 203 -1.70 4.98 -11.66
N LEU A 204 -2.56 5.09 -10.65
CA LEU A 204 -3.99 4.82 -10.80
C LEU A 204 -4.62 5.86 -11.72
N SER A 205 -5.23 5.38 -12.80
CA SER A 205 -5.87 6.21 -13.83
C SER A 205 -6.96 7.14 -13.27
N ILE A 206 -7.66 6.70 -12.22
CA ILE A 206 -8.70 7.50 -11.55
C ILE A 206 -8.07 8.60 -10.69
N HIS A 207 -6.97 8.34 -9.99
CA HIS A 207 -6.28 9.33 -9.16
C HIS A 207 -5.63 10.44 -9.99
N ALA A 208 -5.14 10.13 -11.19
CA ALA A 208 -4.54 11.10 -12.10
C ALA A 208 -5.52 12.22 -12.54
N LYS A 209 -6.82 12.02 -12.33
CA LYS A 209 -7.90 12.97 -12.66
C LYS A 209 -8.32 13.82 -11.45
N GLU A 210 -7.85 13.50 -10.26
CA GLU A 210 -8.30 14.13 -9.01
C GLU A 210 -7.29 15.15 -8.50
N LEU A 211 -7.77 16.13 -7.73
CA LEU A 211 -6.88 17.00 -6.94
C LEU A 211 -6.64 16.33 -5.58
N ILE A 212 -5.39 15.93 -5.34
CA ILE A 212 -4.98 15.29 -4.10
C ILE A 212 -4.03 16.22 -3.36
N VAL A 213 -4.37 16.56 -2.12
CA VAL A 213 -3.54 17.39 -1.23
C VAL A 213 -3.58 16.80 0.17
N GLY A 214 -2.44 16.61 0.81
CA GLY A 214 -2.38 16.01 2.16
C GLY A 214 -3.01 14.61 2.24
N ASP A 215 -2.83 13.80 1.19
CA ASP A 215 -3.42 12.46 1.03
C ASP A 215 -4.97 12.43 0.98
N ILE A 216 -5.64 13.57 0.76
CA ILE A 216 -7.10 13.62 0.56
C ILE A 216 -7.50 14.00 -0.87
N PHE A 217 -8.56 13.38 -1.37
CA PHE A 217 -9.29 13.78 -2.57
C PHE A 217 -10.13 15.02 -2.24
N VAL A 218 -9.61 16.20 -2.60
CA VAL A 218 -10.18 17.50 -2.22
C VAL A 218 -11.64 17.62 -2.65
N ARG A 219 -11.98 17.14 -3.86
CA ARG A 219 -13.35 17.10 -4.37
C ARG A 219 -14.30 16.36 -3.45
N ILE A 220 -13.94 15.12 -3.09
CA ILE A 220 -14.77 14.26 -2.26
C ILE A 220 -14.91 14.84 -0.85
N TYR A 221 -13.86 15.45 -0.31
CA TYR A 221 -13.97 16.13 0.97
C TYR A 221 -14.94 17.32 0.95
N ASN A 222 -14.95 18.11 -0.12
CA ASN A 222 -15.93 19.20 -0.27
C ASN A 222 -17.37 18.68 -0.43
N GLU A 223 -17.55 17.55 -1.10
CA GLU A 223 -18.86 16.87 -1.20
C GLU A 223 -19.29 16.23 0.14
N GLN A 224 -18.34 15.85 0.99
CA GLN A 224 -18.54 15.19 2.28
C GLN A 224 -17.88 15.97 3.44
N PRO A 225 -18.27 17.23 3.70
CA PRO A 225 -17.52 18.13 4.59
C PRO A 225 -17.56 17.71 6.07
N THR A 226 -18.51 16.84 6.44
CA THR A 226 -18.65 16.29 7.80
C THR A 226 -17.78 15.06 8.05
N PHE A 227 -17.06 14.56 7.03
CA PHE A 227 -16.17 13.42 7.18
C PHE A 227 -15.03 13.75 8.15
N ALA A 228 -14.83 12.89 9.16
CA ALA A 228 -13.79 13.08 10.16
C ALA A 228 -12.41 12.70 9.58
N LEU A 229 -11.60 13.70 9.25
CA LEU A 229 -10.21 13.49 8.85
C LEU A 229 -9.39 12.96 10.02
N LEU A 230 -8.45 12.04 9.75
CA LEU A 230 -7.60 11.45 10.77
C LEU A 230 -6.56 12.44 11.32
N GLU A 231 -5.99 13.27 10.44
CA GLU A 231 -4.97 14.27 10.79
C GLU A 231 -5.40 15.67 10.31
N PRO A 232 -6.49 16.24 10.86
CA PRO A 232 -7.07 17.49 10.34
C PRO A 232 -6.08 18.65 10.38
N LYS A 233 -5.19 18.71 11.39
CA LYS A 233 -4.13 19.74 11.46
C LYS A 233 -3.16 19.66 10.30
N LYS A 234 -2.65 18.45 10.02
CA LYS A 234 -1.70 18.21 8.94
C LYS A 234 -2.32 18.55 7.60
N VAL A 235 -3.54 18.08 7.35
CA VAL A 235 -4.28 18.39 6.12
C VAL A 235 -4.52 19.89 5.96
N ALA A 236 -4.86 20.62 7.03
CA ALA A 236 -5.01 22.07 6.96
C ALA A 236 -3.71 22.77 6.56
N MET A 237 -2.57 22.34 7.09
CA MET A 237 -1.25 22.85 6.71
C MET A 237 -0.92 22.51 5.26
N ASP A 238 -1.16 21.27 4.82
CA ASP A 238 -0.92 20.84 3.44
C ASP A 238 -1.78 21.64 2.44
N LEU A 239 -3.04 21.93 2.77
CA LEU A 239 -3.94 22.78 1.98
C LEU A 239 -3.43 24.23 1.91
N LEU A 240 -2.98 24.80 3.02
CA LEU A 240 -2.41 26.14 3.08
C LEU A 240 -1.11 26.24 2.27
N ASP A 241 -0.21 25.29 2.44
CA ASP A 241 1.07 25.22 1.74
C ASP A 241 0.83 25.06 0.23
N PHE A 242 -0.11 24.19 -0.16
CA PHE A 242 -0.52 24.04 -1.55
C PHE A 242 -1.00 25.37 -2.15
N MET A 243 -1.93 26.07 -1.51
CA MET A 243 -2.41 27.37 -1.99
C MET A 243 -1.29 28.42 -2.01
N GLY A 244 -0.41 28.42 -1.01
CA GLY A 244 0.75 29.31 -0.91
C GLY A 244 1.71 29.17 -2.11
N ARG A 245 1.88 27.96 -2.64
CA ARG A 245 2.70 27.73 -3.86
C ARG A 245 2.13 28.41 -5.10
N TYR A 246 0.85 28.72 -5.15
CA TYR A 246 0.19 29.40 -6.29
C TYR A 246 -0.11 30.88 -6.02
N ALA A 247 0.16 31.39 -4.82
CA ALA A 247 -0.12 32.78 -4.44
C ALA A 247 0.57 33.81 -5.36
N ALA A 248 1.83 33.55 -5.77
CA ALA A 248 2.55 34.43 -6.69
C ALA A 248 1.90 34.49 -8.08
N GLU A 249 1.48 33.33 -8.61
CA GLU A 249 0.82 33.22 -9.91
C GLU A 249 -0.54 33.93 -9.92
N LEU A 250 -1.32 33.76 -8.84
CA LEU A 250 -2.62 34.41 -8.66
C LEU A 250 -2.54 35.92 -8.45
N THR A 251 -1.45 36.41 -7.84
CA THR A 251 -1.22 37.85 -7.62
C THR A 251 -0.46 38.54 -8.75
N GLY A 252 -0.14 37.82 -9.83
CA GLY A 252 0.60 38.33 -10.98
C GLY A 252 2.10 38.58 -10.70
N GLN A 253 2.64 38.01 -9.63
CA GLN A 253 4.06 38.09 -9.28
C GLN A 253 4.84 36.93 -9.93
N LEU A 254 5.94 37.25 -10.62
CA LEU A 254 6.82 36.28 -11.27
C LEU A 254 7.48 35.36 -10.21
N LYS A 255 7.26 34.03 -10.31
CA LYS A 255 7.96 33.03 -9.50
C LYS A 255 9.47 33.10 -9.75
N LYS A 256 10.27 33.29 -8.70
CA LYS A 256 11.71 32.99 -8.76
C LYS A 256 11.88 31.46 -8.81
N PRO A 257 12.80 30.92 -9.61
CA PRO A 257 13.06 29.49 -9.63
C PRO A 257 13.59 29.05 -8.27
N ALA A 258 12.96 28.02 -7.68
CA ALA A 258 13.46 27.39 -6.47
C ALA A 258 14.71 26.58 -6.82
N ASN A 259 15.85 26.94 -6.22
CA ASN A 259 17.03 26.09 -6.22
C ASN A 259 16.75 24.87 -5.35
N GLY A 260 17.28 23.73 -5.80
CA GLY A 260 16.89 22.40 -5.38
C GLY A 260 16.95 22.13 -3.88
N ASP A 261 15.99 21.33 -3.44
CA ASP A 261 16.11 20.36 -2.36
C ASP A 261 15.02 19.29 -2.57
N LEU A 262 15.40 18.04 -2.30
CA LEU A 262 14.61 16.80 -2.18
C LEU A 262 13.53 16.51 -3.22
N ILE A 263 13.61 15.32 -3.84
CA ILE A 263 12.51 14.74 -4.62
C ILE A 263 11.40 14.35 -3.63
N ASP A 264 10.61 15.31 -3.19
CA ASP A 264 9.25 15.01 -2.75
C ASP A 264 8.52 14.51 -4.00
N ILE A 265 7.95 13.31 -3.91
CA ILE A 265 7.06 12.79 -4.95
C ILE A 265 5.78 13.64 -4.86
N ASP A 266 5.82 14.81 -5.49
CA ASP A 266 4.73 15.76 -5.55
C ASP A 266 3.68 15.24 -6.54
N TRP A 267 2.78 14.40 -6.03
CA TRP A 267 1.63 13.89 -6.79
C TRP A 267 0.72 15.00 -7.35
N SER A 268 0.83 16.23 -6.82
CA SER A 268 0.05 17.36 -7.34
C SER A 268 0.58 17.89 -8.67
N SER A 269 1.87 17.67 -8.96
CA SER A 269 2.55 18.16 -10.16
C SER A 269 2.49 17.19 -11.35
N SER A 270 2.31 15.90 -11.09
CA SER A 270 2.12 14.84 -12.11
C SER A 270 0.66 14.58 -12.48
N ASN A 271 -0.30 15.26 -11.82
CA ASN A 271 -1.71 15.12 -12.12
C ASN A 271 -2.04 15.60 -13.54
N ALA A 272 -2.51 14.68 -14.39
CA ALA A 272 -3.17 14.96 -15.68
C ALA A 272 -4.52 15.70 -15.53
N ASN A 273 -4.75 16.29 -14.36
CA ASN A 273 -5.92 17.08 -14.03
C ASN A 273 -5.87 18.41 -14.82
N LYS A 274 -6.80 18.55 -15.77
CA LYS A 274 -6.95 19.72 -16.66
C LYS A 274 -7.44 20.99 -15.95
N MET A 275 -7.66 20.93 -14.64
CA MET A 275 -8.07 22.10 -13.85
C MET A 275 -7.02 23.21 -13.91
N SER A 276 -7.51 24.43 -14.08
CA SER A 276 -6.75 25.67 -13.96
C SER A 276 -6.25 25.87 -12.52
N THR A 277 -5.21 26.70 -12.37
CA THR A 277 -4.67 27.10 -11.06
C THR A 277 -5.76 27.68 -10.15
N ASP A 278 -6.64 28.51 -10.70
CA ASP A 278 -7.75 29.15 -9.97
C ASP A 278 -8.76 28.13 -9.42
N GLU A 279 -9.14 27.14 -10.23
CA GLU A 279 -10.04 26.06 -9.80
C GLU A 279 -9.41 25.22 -8.68
N LYS A 280 -8.12 24.89 -8.80
CA LYS A 280 -7.41 24.11 -7.77
C LYS A 280 -7.35 24.86 -6.44
N VAL A 281 -7.01 26.15 -6.47
CA VAL A 281 -6.93 26.97 -5.25
C VAL A 281 -8.30 27.20 -4.64
N THR A 282 -9.34 27.43 -5.46
CA THR A 282 -10.72 27.57 -4.98
C THR A 282 -11.19 26.31 -4.26
N MET A 283 -10.96 25.13 -4.83
CA MET A 283 -11.32 23.86 -4.19
C MET A 283 -10.58 23.63 -2.87
N CYS A 284 -9.28 23.95 -2.81
CA CYS A 284 -8.51 23.86 -1.57
C CYS A 284 -8.98 24.86 -0.50
N ALA A 285 -9.36 26.08 -0.90
CA ALA A 285 -9.90 27.09 0.00
C ALA A 285 -11.24 26.66 0.59
N GLU A 286 -12.13 26.08 -0.23
CA GLU A 286 -13.38 25.48 0.19
C GLU A 286 -13.13 24.31 1.17
N ALA A 287 -12.19 23.42 0.85
CA ALA A 287 -11.82 22.30 1.72
C ALA A 287 -11.31 22.78 3.08
N LEU A 288 -10.47 23.81 3.09
CA LEU A 288 -9.98 24.40 4.33
C LEU A 288 -11.12 25.04 5.13
N ALA A 289 -12.04 25.75 4.49
CA ALA A 289 -13.21 26.34 5.14
C ALA A 289 -14.13 25.28 5.75
N ASN A 290 -14.37 24.18 5.02
CA ASN A 290 -15.13 23.02 5.49
C ASN A 290 -14.45 22.38 6.71
N LEU A 291 -13.13 22.20 6.66
CA LEU A 291 -12.33 21.61 7.73
C LEU A 291 -12.35 22.44 9.02
N VAL A 292 -12.21 23.76 8.90
CA VAL A 292 -12.31 24.69 10.03
C VAL A 292 -13.72 24.68 10.62
N SER A 293 -14.75 24.66 9.77
CA SER A 293 -16.15 24.64 10.20
C SER A 293 -16.52 23.34 10.93
N ALA A 294 -15.97 22.20 10.48
CA ALA A 294 -16.18 20.90 11.10
C ALA A 294 -15.45 20.71 12.44
N ASN A 295 -14.45 21.58 12.74
CA ASN A 295 -13.64 21.52 13.96
C ASN A 295 -13.70 22.82 14.77
N PRO A 296 -14.90 23.25 15.22
CA PRO A 296 -15.05 24.50 15.96
C PRO A 296 -14.37 24.39 17.34
N GLY A 297 -13.60 25.42 17.72
CA GLY A 297 -13.01 25.53 19.07
C GLY A 297 -11.48 25.58 19.14
N GLY A 298 -10.78 26.07 18.11
CA GLY A 298 -9.32 26.30 18.17
C GLY A 298 -8.47 25.03 18.24
N ARG A 299 -9.08 23.83 18.16
CA ARG A 299 -8.36 22.55 18.14
C ARG A 299 -7.42 22.43 16.96
N LEU A 300 -7.72 23.07 15.82
CA LEU A 300 -6.82 23.17 14.66
C LEU A 300 -5.62 24.12 14.90
N LEU A 301 -5.82 25.21 15.63
CA LEU A 301 -4.86 26.33 15.78
C LEU A 301 -4.04 26.30 17.09
N SER A 302 -4.19 25.26 17.91
CA SER A 302 -3.32 25.04 19.06
C SER A 302 -1.99 24.45 18.58
N LEU A 303 -0.99 25.31 18.45
CA LEU A 303 0.43 24.97 18.28
C LEU A 303 0.99 24.34 19.56
#